data_AF-A0A659SFN5-F1
#
_entry.id   AF-A0A659SFN5-F1
#
_cell.length_a   1.000
_cell.length_b   1.000
_cell.length_c   1.000
_cell.angle_alpha   90.00
_cell.angle_beta   90.00
_cell.angle_gamma   90.00
#
_symmetry.space_group_name_H-M   'P 1'
#
loop_
_entity.id
_entity.type
_entity.pdbx_description
1 polymer ?
#
loop_
_entity_poly.entity_id
_entity_poly.type
_entity_poly.pdbx_seq_one_letter_code
_entity_poly.pdbx_strand_id
1 'polypeptide(L)'
;MTLPFKPHLIALVCSAGLFAASGVLYVKSRAPEAPAQAAAPAPEPTQTAVPAPVAKTTFTTAQIDQWVAPVALYPDALLSQVLMASTYPANVVQAVQWSRDNPTLQGDVAIQAVASQPWDPSVKSLVAFPQLMALMGENPQWVQNLGDAFLAQPQDVMDAEQRLRLLAQQTGSINSKPQQ
;
A
#
# COMPACT_ATOMS: atom_id res chain seq x y z
N MET A 1 -19.27 22.84 47.04
CA MET A 1 -17.99 22.16 47.29
C MET A 1 -17.25 22.10 45.95
N THR A 2 -16.78 23.21 45.38
CA THR A 2 -15.44 23.82 45.57
C THR A 2 -14.27 22.83 45.39
N LEU A 3 -13.77 22.72 44.13
CA LEU A 3 -12.37 22.87 43.62
C LEU A 3 -11.17 22.34 44.47
N PRO A 4 -9.92 22.25 43.95
CA PRO A 4 -9.41 21.85 42.62
C PRO A 4 -7.98 21.19 42.61
N PHE A 5 -7.49 20.79 41.41
CA PHE A 5 -6.13 20.95 40.84
C PHE A 5 -4.81 20.54 41.56
N LYS A 6 -3.90 20.02 40.70
CA LYS A 6 -2.44 20.33 40.52
C LYS A 6 -1.40 19.25 40.95
N PRO A 7 -0.12 19.36 40.47
CA PRO A 7 0.64 18.30 39.82
C PRO A 7 1.97 18.01 40.56
N HIS A 8 2.73 17.02 40.11
CA HIS A 8 4.15 16.87 40.45
C HIS A 8 4.89 16.72 39.10
N LEU A 9 5.73 17.63 38.59
CA LEU A 9 6.99 18.25 39.06
C LEU A 9 8.13 17.27 39.42
N ILE A 10 9.14 17.28 38.54
CA ILE A 10 10.61 17.24 38.79
C ILE A 10 11.31 15.88 38.91
N ALA A 11 12.18 15.60 37.92
CA ALA A 11 13.63 15.33 38.03
C ALA A 11 14.13 14.98 36.61
N LEU A 12 14.98 15.70 35.86
CA LEU A 12 16.27 16.36 36.12
C LEU A 12 17.32 15.47 36.79
N VAL A 13 18.08 14.72 35.98
CA VAL A 13 19.46 14.26 36.23
C VAL A 13 20.16 14.23 34.85
N CYS A 14 20.93 15.25 34.51
CA CYS A 14 22.39 15.39 34.68
C CYS A 14 23.25 14.49 33.77
N SER A 15 23.92 15.20 32.85
CA SER A 15 25.01 14.83 31.95
C SER A 15 26.24 14.26 32.67
N ALA A 16 27.01 13.40 31.99
CA ALA A 16 28.49 13.51 31.85
C ALA A 16 29.10 12.24 31.23
N GLY A 17 30.13 12.44 30.40
CA GLY A 17 31.04 11.41 29.85
C GLY A 17 31.22 11.59 28.35
N LEU A 18 31.85 12.65 27.83
CA LEU A 18 33.27 13.05 27.86
C LEU A 18 34.27 11.99 27.35
N PHE A 19 34.84 12.30 26.17
CA PHE A 19 36.22 12.07 25.67
C PHE A 19 36.69 10.62 25.49
N ALA A 20 37.60 10.27 24.58
CA ALA A 20 38.18 10.82 23.37
C ALA A 20 39.22 9.76 22.94
N ALA A 21 39.38 9.48 21.65
CA ALA A 21 40.64 8.91 21.13
C ALA A 21 40.66 9.02 19.59
N SER A 22 41.02 10.21 19.11
CA SER A 22 41.51 10.37 17.74
C SER A 22 42.89 9.74 17.63
N GLY A 23 42.98 8.61 16.95
CA GLY A 23 44.25 8.00 16.56
C GLY A 23 44.70 8.54 15.21
N VAL A 24 45.37 9.69 15.19
CA VAL A 24 46.10 10.17 14.00
C VAL A 24 47.50 9.55 14.05
N LEU A 25 47.71 8.47 13.31
CA LEU A 25 49.05 7.95 13.07
C LEU A 25 49.71 8.80 11.98
N TYR A 26 50.54 9.74 12.41
CA TYR A 26 51.48 10.47 11.56
C TYR A 26 52.73 9.61 11.38
N VAL A 27 52.85 8.94 10.22
CA VAL A 27 54.08 8.24 9.83
C VAL A 27 54.99 9.17 9.02
N LYS A 28 56.09 9.51 9.70
CA LYS A 28 57.40 10.00 9.29
C LYS A 28 57.75 9.97 7.78
N SER A 29 58.15 11.14 7.31
CA SER A 29 58.59 11.52 5.96
C SER A 29 59.78 10.70 5.41
N ARG A 30 59.70 10.34 4.12
CA ARG A 30 60.85 10.03 3.26
C ARG A 30 60.80 10.93 2.02
N ALA A 31 61.96 11.43 1.61
CA ALA A 31 62.19 12.38 0.52
C ALA A 31 61.83 11.80 -0.86
N PRO A 32 61.58 12.64 -1.89
CA PRO A 32 61.14 12.21 -3.20
C PRO A 32 62.33 11.81 -4.08
N GLU A 33 62.33 10.57 -4.56
CA GLU A 33 63.05 10.15 -5.77
C GLU A 33 62.01 9.70 -6.79
N ALA A 34 61.94 10.44 -7.90
CA ALA A 34 61.40 9.97 -9.17
C ALA A 34 62.59 9.70 -10.10
N PRO A 35 62.53 8.83 -11.14
CA PRO A 35 61.35 8.11 -11.66
C PRO A 35 61.61 6.61 -12.00
N ALA A 36 60.60 5.76 -11.85
CA ALA A 36 60.43 4.56 -12.68
C ALA A 36 58.95 4.18 -12.67
N GLN A 37 58.20 4.77 -13.59
CA GLN A 37 56.78 4.53 -13.76
C GLN A 37 56.61 3.16 -14.41
N ALA A 38 56.44 2.13 -13.57
CA ALA A 38 55.87 0.85 -13.98
C ALA A 38 54.46 1.12 -14.53
N ALA A 39 54.17 0.57 -15.71
CA ALA A 39 52.91 0.73 -16.41
C ALA A 39 51.72 0.41 -15.49
N ALA A 40 50.80 1.35 -15.37
CA ALA A 40 49.50 1.12 -14.74
C ALA A 40 48.75 0.01 -15.49
N PRO A 41 48.06 -0.91 -14.79
CA PRO A 41 47.05 -1.74 -15.45
C PRO A 41 46.01 -0.82 -16.08
N ALA A 42 45.69 -1.08 -17.35
CA ALA A 42 44.62 -0.38 -18.03
C ALA A 42 43.31 -0.53 -17.23
N PRO A 43 42.47 0.51 -17.13
CA PRO A 43 41.15 0.37 -16.56
C PRO A 43 40.36 -0.64 -17.39
N GLU A 44 39.95 -1.73 -16.75
CA GLU A 44 38.96 -2.64 -17.32
C GLU A 44 37.69 -1.84 -17.64
N PRO A 45 37.07 -2.03 -18.82
CA PRO A 45 35.83 -1.37 -19.15
C PRO A 45 34.79 -1.76 -18.10
N THR A 46 34.32 -0.76 -17.34
CA THR A 46 33.18 -0.91 -16.45
C THR A 46 32.00 -1.33 -17.33
N GLN A 47 31.62 -2.60 -17.28
CA GLN A 47 30.39 -3.07 -17.92
C GLN A 47 29.25 -2.31 -17.25
N THR A 48 28.70 -1.33 -17.95
CA THR A 48 27.43 -0.69 -17.62
C THR A 48 26.41 -1.80 -17.48
N ALA A 49 26.05 -2.17 -16.24
CA ALA A 49 24.97 -3.10 -15.99
C ALA A 49 23.70 -2.50 -16.60
N VAL A 50 23.28 -3.03 -17.74
CA VAL A 50 21.97 -2.75 -18.31
C VAL A 50 20.97 -3.19 -17.24
N PRO A 51 20.09 -2.30 -16.74
CA PRO A 51 19.06 -2.72 -15.79
C PRO A 51 18.26 -3.82 -16.46
N ALA A 52 18.20 -5.00 -15.82
CA ALA A 52 17.40 -6.10 -16.29
C ALA A 52 15.96 -5.59 -16.51
N PRO A 53 15.30 -5.95 -17.62
CA PRO A 53 13.92 -5.55 -17.84
C PRO A 53 13.10 -6.09 -16.67
N VAL A 54 12.48 -5.18 -15.91
CA VAL A 54 11.43 -5.54 -14.95
C VAL A 54 10.35 -6.26 -15.75
N ALA A 55 10.21 -7.56 -15.53
CA ALA A 55 9.16 -8.34 -16.16
C ALA A 55 7.83 -7.69 -15.77
N LYS A 56 7.10 -7.18 -16.75
CA LYS A 56 5.74 -6.69 -16.54
C LYS A 56 4.90 -7.91 -16.20
N THR A 57 4.41 -8.01 -14.97
CA THR A 57 3.47 -9.05 -14.59
C THR A 57 2.20 -8.84 -15.42
N THR A 58 1.90 -9.81 -16.28
CA THR A 58 0.63 -9.89 -17.01
C THR A 58 -0.20 -10.99 -16.38
N PHE A 59 -1.42 -10.64 -15.99
CA PHE A 59 -2.46 -11.52 -15.47
C PHE A 59 -3.35 -12.04 -16.59
N THR A 60 -3.79 -13.28 -16.44
CA THR A 60 -4.76 -13.88 -17.35
C THR A 60 -6.15 -13.32 -17.12
N THR A 61 -6.99 -13.37 -18.15
CA THR A 61 -8.41 -12.98 -18.07
C THR A 61 -9.13 -13.69 -16.93
N ALA A 62 -8.90 -15.00 -16.74
CA ALA A 62 -9.53 -15.76 -15.66
C ALA A 62 -9.09 -15.33 -14.25
N GLN A 63 -7.84 -14.89 -14.08
CA GLN A 63 -7.36 -14.34 -12.81
C GLN A 63 -8.02 -13.00 -12.50
N ILE A 64 -8.09 -12.12 -13.50
CA ILE A 64 -8.75 -10.82 -13.35
C ILE A 64 -10.24 -11.01 -13.04
N ASP A 65 -10.93 -11.90 -13.76
CA ASP A 65 -12.33 -12.23 -13.50
C ASP A 65 -12.54 -12.73 -12.07
N GLN A 66 -11.66 -13.60 -11.58
CA GLN A 66 -11.75 -14.13 -10.21
C GLN A 66 -11.60 -13.03 -9.14
N TRP A 67 -10.76 -12.03 -9.39
CA TRP A 67 -10.57 -10.92 -8.44
C TRP A 67 -11.66 -9.87 -8.54
N VAL A 68 -12.23 -9.64 -9.73
CA VAL A 68 -13.32 -8.68 -9.93
C VAL A 68 -14.68 -9.26 -9.52
N ALA A 69 -14.88 -10.58 -9.60
CA ALA A 69 -16.15 -11.25 -9.33
C ALA A 69 -16.84 -10.85 -8.00
N PRO A 70 -16.16 -10.75 -6.85
CA PRO A 70 -16.81 -10.38 -5.59
C PRO A 70 -17.42 -8.97 -5.59
N VAL A 71 -16.93 -8.09 -6.47
CA VAL A 71 -17.30 -6.66 -6.51
C VAL A 71 -17.96 -6.25 -7.83
N ALA A 72 -18.08 -7.15 -8.80
CA ALA A 72 -18.64 -6.86 -10.13
C ALA A 72 -20.09 -6.35 -10.10
N LEU A 73 -20.86 -6.73 -9.07
CA LEU A 73 -22.26 -6.30 -8.89
C LEU A 73 -22.42 -5.02 -8.07
N TYR A 74 -21.32 -4.43 -7.60
CA TYR A 74 -21.39 -3.13 -6.92
C TYR A 74 -21.71 -2.02 -7.91
N PRO A 75 -22.36 -0.93 -7.45
CA PRO A 75 -22.49 0.29 -8.25
C PRO A 75 -21.12 0.79 -8.72
N ASP A 76 -21.05 1.29 -9.94
CA ASP A 76 -19.81 1.76 -10.60
C ASP A 76 -18.98 2.72 -9.73
N ALA A 77 -19.65 3.65 -9.06
CA ALA A 77 -19.02 4.59 -8.14
C ALA A 77 -18.34 3.89 -6.94
N LEU A 78 -18.97 2.87 -6.36
CA LEU A 78 -18.38 2.10 -5.25
C LEU A 78 -17.23 1.21 -5.75
N LEU A 79 -17.41 0.58 -6.92
CA LEU A 79 -16.36 -0.24 -7.53
C LEU A 79 -15.10 0.58 -7.80
N SER A 80 -15.24 1.78 -8.36
CA SER A 80 -14.11 2.69 -8.60
C SER A 80 -13.35 3.00 -7.31
N GLN A 81 -14.04 3.19 -6.18
CA GLN A 81 -13.39 3.39 -4.89
C GLN A 81 -12.67 2.14 -4.40
N VAL A 82 -13.22 0.93 -4.63
CA VAL A 82 -12.54 -0.33 -4.29
C VAL A 82 -11.28 -0.53 -5.11
N LEU A 83 -11.34 -0.30 -6.42
CA LEU A 83 -10.19 -0.44 -7.32
C LEU A 83 -9.09 0.58 -7.02
N MET A 84 -9.46 1.81 -6.64
CA MET A 84 -8.48 2.82 -6.25
C MET A 84 -7.93 2.56 -4.85
N ALA A 85 -8.75 2.11 -3.90
CA ALA A 85 -8.29 1.77 -2.56
C ALA A 85 -7.35 0.56 -2.55
N SER A 86 -7.55 -0.41 -3.44
CA SER A 86 -6.72 -1.61 -3.53
C SER A 86 -5.28 -1.32 -3.96
N THR A 87 -5.01 -0.17 -4.59
CA THR A 87 -3.64 0.30 -4.87
C THR A 87 -2.92 0.84 -3.63
N TYR A 88 -3.60 0.91 -2.47
CA TYR A 88 -3.05 1.36 -1.18
C TYR A 88 -3.25 0.29 -0.08
N PRO A 89 -2.70 -0.92 -0.24
CA PRO A 89 -2.98 -2.05 0.66
C PRO A 89 -2.62 -1.76 2.12
N ALA A 90 -1.54 -0.99 2.37
CA ALA A 90 -1.17 -0.58 3.73
C ALA A 90 -2.21 0.34 4.39
N ASN A 91 -2.81 1.25 3.63
CA ASN A 91 -3.90 2.11 4.11
C ASN A 91 -5.16 1.28 4.37
N VAL A 92 -5.47 0.32 3.48
CA VAL A 92 -6.62 -0.58 3.65
C VAL A 92 -6.48 -1.37 4.95
N VAL A 93 -5.31 -1.95 5.26
CA VAL A 93 -5.11 -2.69 6.52
C VAL A 93 -5.40 -1.81 7.76
N GLN A 94 -4.96 -0.55 7.75
CA GLN A 94 -5.24 0.39 8.84
C GLN A 94 -6.72 0.75 8.93
N ALA A 95 -7.37 1.01 7.80
CA ALA A 95 -8.79 1.33 7.72
C ALA A 95 -9.68 0.15 8.16
N VAL A 96 -9.29 -1.07 7.82
CA VAL A 96 -9.93 -2.30 8.27
C VAL A 96 -9.85 -2.42 9.79
N GLN A 97 -8.67 -2.21 10.38
CA GLN A 97 -8.50 -2.25 11.83
C GLN A 97 -9.36 -1.19 12.50
N TRP A 98 -9.33 0.05 11.99
CA TRP A 98 -10.19 1.12 12.47
C TRP A 98 -11.68 0.75 12.41
N SER A 99 -12.14 0.15 11.31
CA SER A 99 -13.54 -0.26 11.17
C SER A 99 -13.93 -1.35 12.17
N ARG A 100 -13.02 -2.27 12.49
CA ARG A 100 -13.25 -3.31 13.52
C ARG A 100 -13.34 -2.72 14.93
N ASP A 101 -12.53 -1.71 15.22
CA ASP A 101 -12.52 -1.02 16.52
C ASP A 101 -13.71 -0.06 16.68
N ASN A 102 -14.38 0.30 15.59
CA ASN A 102 -15.53 1.22 15.54
C ASN A 102 -16.76 0.57 14.88
N PRO A 103 -17.28 -0.56 15.40
CA PRO A 103 -18.28 -1.37 14.70
C PRO A 103 -19.65 -0.69 14.51
N THR A 104 -19.91 0.41 15.21
CA THR A 104 -21.15 1.20 15.11
C THR A 104 -21.04 2.39 14.16
N LEU A 105 -19.84 2.72 13.67
CA LEU A 105 -19.64 3.82 12.73
C LEU A 105 -19.74 3.32 11.29
N GLN A 106 -20.56 4.00 10.49
CA GLN A 106 -20.81 3.71 9.08
C GLN A 106 -21.27 4.98 8.35
N GLY A 107 -21.35 4.95 7.02
CA GLY A 107 -21.75 6.12 6.24
C GLY A 107 -20.86 7.35 6.47
N ASP A 108 -21.44 8.54 6.32
CA ASP A 108 -20.71 9.81 6.41
C ASP A 108 -20.05 10.04 7.78
N VAL A 109 -20.65 9.55 8.86
CA VAL A 109 -20.07 9.70 10.21
C VAL A 109 -18.75 8.94 10.35
N ALA A 110 -18.61 7.78 9.68
CA ALA A 110 -17.35 7.05 9.65
C ALA A 110 -16.29 7.80 8.83
N ILE A 111 -16.67 8.34 7.66
CA ILE A 111 -15.79 9.11 6.80
C ILE A 111 -15.26 10.35 7.54
N GLN A 112 -16.12 11.06 8.26
CA GLN A 112 -15.74 12.22 9.06
C GLN A 112 -14.78 11.84 10.20
N ALA A 113 -15.01 10.70 10.86
CA ALA A 113 -14.16 10.23 11.95
C ALA A 113 -12.72 9.89 11.49
N VAL A 114 -12.53 9.52 10.22
CA VAL A 114 -11.21 9.22 9.63
C VAL A 114 -10.63 10.36 8.80
N ALA A 115 -11.25 11.54 8.79
CA ALA A 115 -10.86 12.65 7.93
C ALA A 115 -9.39 13.06 8.08
N SER A 116 -8.86 13.00 9.32
CA SER A 116 -7.47 13.34 9.66
C SER A 116 -6.46 12.22 9.40
N GLN A 117 -6.91 11.01 9.03
CA GLN A 117 -6.01 9.90 8.73
C GLN A 117 -5.22 10.20 7.45
N PRO A 118 -3.95 9.78 7.34
CA PRO A 118 -3.12 10.01 6.16
C PRO A 118 -3.42 9.03 5.02
N TRP A 119 -4.66 8.55 4.91
CA TRP A 119 -5.07 7.60 3.87
C TRP A 119 -5.54 8.31 2.61
N ASP A 120 -5.47 7.60 1.49
CA ASP A 120 -6.06 8.04 0.23
C ASP A 120 -7.58 8.27 0.37
N PRO A 121 -8.19 9.27 -0.31
CA PRO A 121 -9.63 9.51 -0.26
C PRO A 121 -10.48 8.28 -0.60
N SER A 122 -10.03 7.42 -1.52
CA SER A 122 -10.73 6.18 -1.84
C SER A 122 -10.83 5.27 -0.61
N VAL A 123 -9.73 5.05 0.11
CA VAL A 123 -9.70 4.25 1.35
C VAL A 123 -10.57 4.87 2.43
N LYS A 124 -10.52 6.20 2.60
CA LYS A 124 -11.39 6.91 3.56
C LYS A 124 -12.87 6.72 3.22
N SER A 125 -13.24 6.68 1.95
CA SER A 125 -14.64 6.47 1.57
C SER A 125 -15.13 5.06 1.94
N LEU A 126 -14.25 4.06 1.91
CA LEU A 126 -14.65 2.69 2.15
C LEU A 126 -14.99 2.38 3.62
N VAL A 127 -14.53 3.19 4.59
CA VAL A 127 -14.92 2.99 6.00
C VAL A 127 -16.40 3.26 6.26
N ALA A 128 -17.10 3.89 5.30
CA ALA A 128 -18.55 3.99 5.33
C ALA A 128 -19.26 2.62 5.25
N PHE A 129 -18.55 1.57 4.82
CA PHE A 129 -19.08 0.24 4.56
C PHE A 129 -18.35 -0.83 5.41
N PRO A 130 -18.73 -1.02 6.69
CA PRO A 130 -18.04 -1.97 7.59
C PRO A 130 -17.98 -3.41 7.05
N GLN A 131 -19.01 -3.86 6.34
CA GLN A 131 -19.03 -5.19 5.71
C GLN A 131 -17.98 -5.34 4.61
N LEU A 132 -17.75 -4.29 3.82
CA LEU A 132 -16.70 -4.27 2.79
C LEU A 132 -15.31 -4.22 3.44
N MET A 133 -15.14 -3.44 4.51
CA MET A 133 -13.91 -3.47 5.31
C MET A 133 -13.64 -4.85 5.90
N ALA A 134 -14.66 -5.55 6.40
CA ALA A 134 -14.51 -6.92 6.87
C ALA A 134 -14.02 -7.85 5.75
N LEU A 135 -14.65 -7.81 4.57
CA LEU A 135 -14.24 -8.60 3.39
C LEU A 135 -12.77 -8.33 3.00
N MET A 136 -12.39 -7.05 2.88
CA MET A 136 -11.01 -6.65 2.57
C MET A 136 -10.03 -7.13 3.64
N GLY A 137 -10.45 -7.10 4.91
CA GLY A 137 -9.67 -7.55 6.05
C GLY A 137 -9.53 -9.05 6.19
N GLU A 138 -10.48 -9.82 5.66
CA GLU A 138 -10.44 -11.29 5.62
C GLU A 138 -9.57 -11.80 4.47
N ASN A 139 -9.44 -11.02 3.39
CA ASN A 139 -8.69 -11.40 2.21
C ASN A 139 -7.69 -10.31 1.76
N PRO A 140 -6.61 -10.09 2.52
CA PRO A 140 -5.60 -9.08 2.17
C PRO A 140 -4.88 -9.40 0.86
N GLN A 141 -4.73 -10.69 0.51
CA GLN A 141 -4.14 -11.09 -0.77
C GLN A 141 -5.03 -10.70 -1.96
N TRP A 142 -6.36 -10.79 -1.81
CA TRP A 142 -7.29 -10.31 -2.83
C TRP A 142 -7.16 -8.81 -3.05
N VAL A 143 -7.05 -8.01 -1.97
CA VAL A 143 -6.82 -6.55 -2.08
C VAL A 143 -5.54 -6.29 -2.86
N GLN A 144 -4.44 -6.95 -2.51
CA GLN A 144 -3.17 -6.81 -3.21
C GLN A 144 -3.30 -7.17 -4.70
N ASN A 145 -3.83 -8.35 -5.01
CA ASN A 145 -3.96 -8.82 -6.39
C ASN A 145 -4.86 -7.92 -7.24
N LEU A 146 -5.97 -7.44 -6.67
CA LEU A 146 -6.88 -6.54 -7.35
C LEU A 146 -6.20 -5.19 -7.66
N GLY A 147 -5.43 -4.67 -6.71
CA GLY A 147 -4.62 -3.46 -6.92
C GLY A 147 -3.54 -3.65 -7.98
N ASP A 148 -2.80 -4.75 -7.91
CA ASP A 148 -1.75 -5.08 -8.89
C ASP A 148 -2.34 -5.25 -10.30
N ALA A 149 -3.49 -5.92 -10.41
CA ALA A 149 -4.21 -6.07 -11.68
C ALA A 149 -4.68 -4.73 -12.23
N PHE A 150 -5.24 -3.85 -11.38
CA PHE A 150 -5.71 -2.54 -11.81
C PHE A 150 -4.56 -1.63 -12.26
N LEU A 151 -3.40 -1.70 -11.59
CA LEU A 151 -2.19 -0.96 -11.98
C LEU A 151 -1.57 -1.50 -13.28
N ALA A 152 -1.56 -2.81 -13.48
CA ALA A 152 -0.94 -3.44 -14.64
C ALA A 152 -1.83 -3.45 -15.88
N GLN A 153 -3.13 -3.74 -15.72
CA GLN A 153 -4.10 -4.01 -16.77
C GLN A 153 -5.46 -3.34 -16.47
N PRO A 154 -5.54 -2.00 -16.39
CA PRO A 154 -6.77 -1.31 -16.04
C PRO A 154 -7.91 -1.58 -17.02
N GLN A 155 -7.62 -1.70 -18.32
CA GLN A 155 -8.63 -2.00 -19.34
C GLN A 155 -9.23 -3.41 -19.14
N ASP A 156 -8.40 -4.43 -18.91
CA ASP A 156 -8.89 -5.79 -18.73
C ASP A 156 -9.72 -5.94 -17.45
N VAL A 157 -9.40 -5.16 -16.40
CA VAL A 157 -10.20 -5.08 -15.16
C VAL A 157 -11.58 -4.49 -15.42
N MET A 158 -11.67 -3.40 -16.19
CA MET A 158 -12.97 -2.81 -16.57
C MET A 158 -13.76 -3.75 -17.50
N ASP A 159 -13.09 -4.44 -18.42
CA ASP A 159 -13.74 -5.42 -19.30
C ASP A 159 -14.28 -6.62 -18.52
N ALA A 160 -13.56 -7.07 -17.48
CA ALA A 160 -14.01 -8.13 -16.59
C ALA A 160 -15.28 -7.72 -15.82
N GLU A 161 -15.32 -6.50 -15.29
CA GLU A 161 -16.53 -5.95 -14.64
C GLU A 161 -17.74 -6.02 -15.57
N GLN A 162 -17.64 -5.48 -16.79
CA GLN A 162 -18.76 -5.45 -17.73
C GLN A 162 -19.21 -6.86 -18.12
N ARG A 163 -18.26 -7.76 -18.38
CA ARG A 163 -18.54 -9.15 -18.71
C ARG A 163 -19.28 -9.87 -17.59
N LEU A 164 -18.81 -9.71 -16.35
CA LEU A 164 -19.43 -10.34 -15.17
C LEU A 164 -20.83 -9.80 -14.91
N ARG A 165 -21.09 -8.51 -15.14
CA ARG A 165 -22.44 -7.94 -15.06
C ARG A 165 -23.37 -8.51 -16.13
N LEU A 166 -22.90 -8.65 -17.36
CA LEU A 166 -23.69 -9.29 -18.44
C LEU A 166 -24.03 -10.75 -18.11
N LEU A 167 -23.06 -11.51 -17.59
CA LEU A 167 -23.28 -12.89 -17.12
C LEU A 167 -24.31 -12.95 -15.99
N ALA A 168 -24.26 -12.03 -15.03
CA ALA A 168 -25.23 -11.95 -13.94
C ALA A 168 -26.65 -11.62 -14.43
N GLN A 169 -26.79 -10.74 -15.43
CA GLN A 169 -28.10 -10.43 -16.02
C GLN A 169 -28.69 -11.63 -16.77
N GLN A 170 -27.86 -12.37 -17.51
CA GLN A 170 -28.29 -13.56 -18.23
C GLN A 170 -28.73 -14.67 -17.27
N THR A 171 -27.94 -14.90 -16.21
CA THR A 171 -28.24 -15.89 -15.17
C THR A 171 -29.44 -15.49 -14.30
N GLY A 172 -29.64 -14.21 -14.02
CA GLY A 172 -30.87 -13.71 -13.39
C GLY A 172 -32.10 -13.93 -14.26
N SER A 173 -31.99 -13.66 -15.56
CA SER A 173 -33.09 -13.80 -16.52
C SER A 173 -33.54 -15.25 -16.74
N ILE A 174 -32.63 -16.23 -16.62
CA ILE A 174 -33.00 -17.66 -16.69
C ILE A 174 -33.69 -18.15 -15.41
N ASN A 175 -33.39 -17.58 -14.25
CA ASN A 175 -34.03 -17.94 -12.98
C ASN A 175 -35.42 -17.30 -12.82
N SER A 176 -35.74 -16.23 -13.57
CA SER A 176 -37.04 -15.55 -13.52
C SER A 176 -38.08 -16.04 -14.52
N LYS A 177 -37.82 -17.11 -15.30
CA LYS A 177 -38.85 -17.70 -16.17
C LYS A 177 -39.89 -18.42 -15.33
N PRO A 178 -41.18 -18.02 -15.35
CA PRO A 178 -42.23 -18.82 -14.74
C PRO A 178 -42.30 -20.16 -15.47
N GLN A 179 -42.26 -21.26 -14.72
CA GLN A 179 -42.91 -22.49 -15.19
C GLN A 179 -44.37 -22.10 -15.47
N GLN A 180 -44.71 -22.08 -16.76
CA GLN A 180 -46.09 -21.98 -17.23
C GLN A 180 -46.86 -23.22 -16.76
#